data_AF-A0A6L8N680-F1
#
_entry.id   AF-A0A6L8N680-F1
#
_cell.length_a   1.000
_cell.length_b   1.000
_cell.length_c   1.000
_cell.angle_alpha   90.00
_cell.angle_beta   90.00
_cell.angle_gamma   90.00
#
_symmetry.space_group_name_H-M   'P 1'
#
loop_
_entity.id
_entity.type
_entity.pdbx_description
1 polymer ?
#
loop_
_entity_poly.entity_id
_entity_poly.type
_entity_poly.pdbx_seq_one_letter_code
_entity_poly.pdbx_strand_id
1 'polypeptide(L)' 'MTATTTTTPLALATEPLHGLDPRAAAEHAHLEALLRVRLLESGVEPAAGPLRIDLPALGLALVTEVVHRSPSGWHRFGPV' A
#
# COMPACT_ATOMS: atom_id res chain seq x y z
N MET A 1 -12.49 0.00 -26.89
CA MET A 1 -11.26 -0.75 -26.58
C MET A 1 -11.42 -1.30 -25.17
N THR A 2 -11.92 -2.53 -25.04
CA THR A 2 -12.16 -3.18 -23.74
C THR A 2 -10.92 -3.97 -23.36
N ALA A 3 -10.15 -3.49 -22.38
CA ALA A 3 -9.04 -4.23 -21.81
C ALA A 3 -9.61 -5.23 -20.79
N THR A 4 -9.67 -6.50 -21.16
CA THR A 4 -9.91 -7.61 -20.25
C THR A 4 -8.64 -7.84 -19.45
N THR A 5 -8.57 -7.34 -18.21
CA THR A 5 -7.58 -7.78 -17.24
C THR A 5 -7.95 -9.17 -16.76
N THR A 6 -7.34 -10.19 -17.36
CA THR A 6 -7.37 -11.56 -16.82
C THR A 6 -6.49 -11.59 -15.56
N THR A 7 -7.04 -11.22 -14.42
CA THR A 7 -6.37 -11.39 -13.13
C THR A 7 -6.27 -12.89 -12.84
N THR A 8 -5.04 -13.42 -12.87
CA THR A 8 -4.74 -14.80 -12.50
C THR A 8 -5.13 -15.05 -11.04
N PRO A 9 -5.82 -16.15 -10.69
CA PRO A 9 -6.30 -16.39 -9.32
C PRO A 9 -5.19 -16.46 -8.26
N LEU A 10 -3.94 -16.77 -8.66
CA LEU A 10 -2.77 -16.71 -7.77
C LEU A 10 -2.34 -15.27 -7.42
N ALA A 11 -2.66 -14.29 -8.26
CA ALA A 11 -2.35 -12.88 -8.00
C ALA A 11 -3.24 -12.29 -6.91
N LEU A 12 -4.52 -12.69 -6.83
CA LEU A 12 -5.43 -12.31 -5.74
C LEU A 12 -4.94 -12.81 -4.37
N ALA A 13 -4.27 -13.97 -4.34
CA ALA A 13 -3.66 -14.48 -3.11
C ALA A 13 -2.46 -13.65 -2.64
N THR A 14 -1.89 -12.81 -3.52
CA THR A 14 -0.77 -11.90 -3.22
C THR A 14 -1.21 -10.45 -3.06
N GLU A 15 -2.45 -10.12 -3.45
CA GLU A 15 -3.02 -8.78 -3.27
C GLU A 15 -3.56 -8.64 -1.84
N PRO A 16 -2.90 -7.86 -0.96
CA PRO A 16 -3.17 -7.94 0.48
C PRO A 16 -4.61 -7.55 0.87
N LEU A 17 -5.26 -6.69 0.08
CA LEU A 17 -6.65 -6.27 0.29
C LEU A 17 -7.70 -7.30 -0.14
N HIS A 18 -7.31 -8.26 -0.96
CA HIS A 18 -8.20 -9.30 -1.52
C HIS A 18 -7.78 -10.71 -1.08
N GLY A 19 -6.93 -10.80 -0.05
CA GLY A 19 -6.55 -12.06 0.57
C GLY A 19 -7.72 -12.82 1.18
N LEU A 20 -7.55 -14.14 1.33
CA LEU A 20 -8.59 -15.04 1.83
C LEU A 20 -8.84 -14.91 3.35
N ASP A 21 -7.87 -14.37 4.10
CA ASP A 21 -8.04 -14.09 5.53
C ASP A 21 -8.61 -12.67 5.72
N PRO A 22 -9.88 -12.53 6.16
CA PRO A 22 -10.52 -11.24 6.31
C PRO A 22 -9.87 -10.37 7.40
N ARG A 23 -9.25 -10.98 8.43
CA ARG A 23 -8.56 -10.23 9.47
C ARG A 23 -7.30 -9.59 8.90
N ALA A 24 -6.48 -10.37 8.20
CA ALA A 24 -5.26 -9.87 7.57
C ALA A 24 -5.56 -8.79 6.53
N ALA A 25 -6.62 -8.95 5.73
CA ALA A 25 -7.05 -7.94 4.77
C ALA A 25 -7.47 -6.62 5.44
N ALA A 26 -8.20 -6.71 6.56
CA ALA A 26 -8.62 -5.52 7.33
C ALA A 26 -7.43 -4.81 7.99
N GLU A 27 -6.47 -5.56 8.52
CA GLU A 27 -5.24 -5.03 9.11
C GLU A 27 -4.41 -4.29 8.05
N HIS A 28 -4.22 -4.91 6.87
CA HIS A 28 -3.53 -4.25 5.76
C HIS A 28 -4.25 -2.98 5.31
N ALA A 29 -5.57 -3.01 5.14
CA ALA A 29 -6.36 -1.84 4.77
C ALA A 29 -6.19 -0.69 5.78
N HIS A 30 -6.12 -1.01 7.08
CA HIS A 30 -5.86 -0.04 8.13
C HIS A 30 -4.46 0.58 7.99
N LEU A 31 -3.43 -0.25 7.78
CA LEU A 31 -2.06 0.23 7.57
C LEU A 31 -1.95 1.11 6.32
N GLU A 32 -2.60 0.76 5.20
CA GLU A 32 -2.62 1.62 4.01
C GLU A 32 -3.23 3.00 4.31
N ALA A 33 -4.29 3.06 5.12
CA ALA A 33 -4.92 4.33 5.48
C ALA A 33 -3.96 5.22 6.31
N LEU A 34 -3.25 4.65 7.28
CA LEU A 34 -2.24 5.35 8.06
C LEU A 34 -1.07 5.85 7.22
N LEU A 35 -0.60 5.03 6.26
CA LEU A 35 0.46 5.42 5.33
C LEU A 35 0.06 6.60 4.45
N ARG A 36 -1.17 6.61 3.90
CA ARG A 36 -1.68 7.74 3.11
C ARG A 36 -1.73 9.03 3.93
N VAL A 37 -2.24 8.95 5.15
CA VAL A 37 -2.29 10.10 6.07
C VAL A 37 -0.87 10.59 6.36
N ARG A 38 0.06 9.68 6.65
CA ARG A 38 1.45 10.05 6.93
C ARG A 38 2.13 10.73 5.74
N LEU A 39 1.94 10.23 4.53
CA LEU A 39 2.47 10.85 3.31
C LEU A 39 1.88 12.25 3.11
N LEU A 40 0.57 12.39 3.28
CA LEU A 40 -0.13 13.68 3.20
C LEU A 40 0.42 14.68 4.23
N GLU A 41 0.53 14.28 5.50
CA GLU A 41 1.06 15.14 6.58
C GLU A 41 2.52 15.56 6.34
N SER A 42 3.32 14.68 5.75
CA SER A 42 4.72 14.97 5.42
C SER A 42 4.90 15.81 4.14
N GLY A 43 3.85 15.94 3.32
CA GLY A 43 3.93 16.57 2.00
C GLY A 43 4.81 15.81 1.00
N VAL A 44 5.12 14.54 1.27
CA VAL A 44 5.97 13.70 0.41
C VAL A 44 5.09 13.02 -0.63
N GLU A 45 5.34 13.32 -1.91
CA GLU A 45 4.74 12.60 -3.02
C GLU A 45 5.54 11.32 -3.31
N PRO A 46 4.97 10.12 -3.12
CA PRO A 46 5.69 8.89 -3.36
C PRO A 46 5.85 8.61 -4.86
N ALA A 47 6.97 8.00 -5.22
CA ALA A 47 7.10 7.28 -6.49
C ALA A 47 6.51 5.87 -6.36
N ALA A 48 6.23 5.22 -7.49
CA ALA A 48 5.99 3.77 -7.48
C ALA A 48 7.30 3.03 -7.15
N GLY A 49 7.22 1.93 -6.40
CA GLY A 49 8.37 1.18 -5.91
C GLY A 49 8.68 1.43 -4.43
N PRO A 50 9.95 1.25 -3.99
CA PRO A 50 10.29 1.23 -2.57
C PRO A 50 9.94 2.53 -1.84
N LEU A 51 9.34 2.39 -0.68
CA LEU A 51 8.97 3.47 0.23
C LEU A 51 9.58 3.23 1.60
N ARG A 52 10.30 4.23 2.09
CA ARG A 52 10.82 4.30 3.45
C ARG A 52 10.22 5.49 4.17
N ILE A 53 9.63 5.26 5.34
CA ILE A 53 9.13 6.30 6.23
C ILE A 53 9.86 6.18 7.56
N ASP A 54 10.62 7.22 7.92
CA ASP A 54 11.26 7.28 9.22
C ASP A 54 10.24 7.62 10.33
N LEU A 55 10.39 6.96 11.48
CA LEU A 55 9.59 7.13 12.69
C LEU A 55 10.51 7.62 13.82
N PRO A 56 10.84 8.92 13.89
CA PRO A 56 11.92 9.44 14.74
C PRO A 56 11.69 9.19 16.23
N ALA A 57 10.43 9.28 16.68
CA ALA A 57 10.05 9.02 18.07
C ALA A 57 10.36 7.58 18.52
N LEU A 58 10.44 6.64 17.57
CA LEU A 58 10.73 5.23 17.83
C LEU A 58 12.16 4.83 17.42
N GLY A 59 12.89 5.69 16.71
CA GLY A 59 14.19 5.32 16.12
C GLY A 59 14.11 4.21 15.07
N LEU A 60 12.92 4.00 14.48
CA LEU A 60 12.65 2.96 13.49
C LEU A 60 12.33 3.57 12.12
N ALA A 61 12.29 2.73 11.10
CA ALA A 61 11.71 3.07 9.81
C ALA A 61 10.80 1.96 9.31
N LEU A 62 9.66 2.37 8.76
CA LEU A 62 8.75 1.49 8.05
C LEU A 62 9.23 1.41 6.60
N VAL A 63 9.34 0.18 6.07
CA VAL A 63 9.75 -0.09 4.70
C VAL A 63 8.67 -0.92 4.02
N THR A 64 8.20 -0.48 2.87
CA THR A 64 7.22 -1.18 2.03
C THR A 64 7.38 -0.77 0.57
N GLU A 65 6.48 -1.19 -0.30
CA GLU A 65 6.43 -0.83 -1.72
C GLU A 65 5.17 -0.04 -2.03
N VAL A 66 5.26 1.00 -2.87
CA VAL A 66 4.13 1.66 -3.50
C VAL A 66 3.83 0.93 -4.80
N VAL A 67 2.87 0.00 -4.74
CA VAL A 67 2.45 -0.85 -5.87
C VAL A 67 1.65 -0.04 -6.89
N HIS A 68 0.87 0.93 -6.43
CA HIS A 68 0.14 1.86 -7.30
C HIS A 68 0.25 3.29 -6.80
N ARG A 69 0.86 4.18 -7.60
CA ARG A 69 0.89 5.61 -7.34
C ARG A 69 -0.36 6.27 -7.92
N SER A 70 -1.20 6.84 -7.06
CA SER A 70 -2.37 7.63 -7.48
C SER A 70 -2.07 9.13 -7.39
N PRO A 71 -2.44 9.95 -8.40
CA PRO A 71 -2.38 11.42 -8.32
C PRO A 71 -3.30 12.03 -7.25
N SER A 72 -4.31 11.29 -6.79
CA SER A 72 -5.29 11.77 -5.80
C SER A 72 -5.03 11.26 -4.39
N GLY A 73 -3.82 10.73 -4.11
CA GLY A 73 -3.45 10.22 -2.78
C GLY A 73 -3.96 8.81 -2.46
N TRP A 74 -4.75 8.19 -3.34
CA TRP A 74 -5.25 6.80 -3.20
C TRP A 74 -4.19 5.75 -3.60
N HIS A 75 -3.00 5.85 -3.01
CA HIS A 75 -1.90 4.92 -3.28
C HIS A 75 -2.24 3.51 -2.78
N ARG A 76 -1.70 2.48 -3.43
CA ARG A 76 -1.71 1.08 -2.94
C ARG A 76 -0.32 0.67 -2.51
N PHE A 77 -0.25 -0.11 -1.44
CA PHE A 77 1.01 -0.55 -0.86
C PHE A 77 1.14 -2.07 -0.90
N GLY A 78 2.38 -2.53 -1.05
CA GLY A 78 2.72 -3.94 -0.83
C GLY A 78 2.62 -4.29 0.65
N PRO A 79 2.87 -5.56 1.03
CA PRO A 79 2.86 -5.99 2.43
C PRO A 79 3.64 -5.03 3.36
N VAL A 80 3.09 -4.80 4.55
CA VAL A 80 3.59 -3.84 5.56
C VAL A 80 3.77 -4.54 6.90
#